data_AF-A0A0G0N368-F1
#
_entry.id   AF-A0A0G0N368-F1
#
_cell.length_a   1.000
_cell.length_b   1.000
_cell.length_c   1.000
_cell.angle_alpha   90.00
_cell.angle_beta   90.00
_cell.angle_gamma   90.00
#
_symmetry.space_group_name_H-M   'P 1'
#
loop_
_entity.id
_entity.type
_entity.pdbx_description
1 polymer ?
#
loop_
_entity_poly.entity_id
_entity_poly.type
_entity_poly.pdbx_seq_one_letter_code
_entity_poly.pdbx_strand_id
1 'polypeptide(L)' 'KTARNDRKWCPRLFLHAAKISFKSPKDGTGIQLESTLPEDLQKVLGMLDEVDDRD' A
#
# COMPACT_ATOMS: atom_id res chain seq x y z
N LYS A 1 11.90 4.38 -18.91
CA LYS A 1 10.48 4.82 -19.11
C LYS A 1 9.52 3.73 -18.58
N THR A 2 9.79 3.21 -17.37
CA THR A 2 9.14 2.01 -16.79
C THR A 2 7.79 2.33 -16.16
N ALA A 3 7.71 3.46 -15.45
CA ALA A 3 6.48 3.96 -14.82
C ALA A 3 5.27 4.11 -15.77
N ARG A 4 5.48 4.25 -17.10
CA ARG A 4 4.36 4.28 -18.07
C ARG A 4 3.79 2.88 -18.33
N ASN A 5 4.62 1.86 -18.27
CA ASN A 5 4.20 0.47 -18.46
C ASN A 5 3.57 -0.09 -17.18
N ASP A 6 4.11 0.28 -16.01
CA ASP A 6 3.58 -0.12 -14.69
C ASP A 6 2.15 0.37 -14.49
N ARG A 7 1.84 1.58 -14.97
CA ARG A 7 0.49 2.16 -14.95
C ARG A 7 -0.57 1.37 -15.71
N LYS A 8 -0.18 0.41 -16.56
CA LYS A 8 -1.15 -0.45 -17.28
C LYS A 8 -1.80 -1.49 -16.36
N TRP A 9 -1.11 -1.91 -15.31
CA TRP A 9 -1.57 -2.96 -14.38
C TRP A 9 -1.61 -2.49 -12.93
N CYS A 10 -0.78 -1.51 -12.55
CA CYS A 10 -0.81 -0.84 -11.25
C CYS A 10 -1.24 0.62 -11.44
N PRO A 11 -2.49 0.99 -11.10
CA PRO A 11 -3.09 2.28 -11.51
C PRO A 11 -2.38 3.52 -10.95
N ARG A 12 -1.62 3.34 -9.88
CA ARG A 12 -0.81 4.38 -9.23
C ARG A 12 0.53 3.81 -8.79
N LEU A 13 1.41 4.65 -8.23
CA LEU A 13 2.62 4.16 -7.57
C LEU A 13 2.22 3.18 -6.45
N PHE A 14 2.83 2.00 -6.45
CA PHE A 14 2.65 1.01 -5.38
C PHE A 14 3.36 1.50 -4.11
N LEU A 15 2.76 2.47 -3.44
CA LEU A 15 3.24 3.10 -2.22
C LEU A 15 2.03 3.35 -1.32
N HIS A 16 2.11 2.89 -0.08
CA HIS A 16 1.07 3.03 0.93
C HIS A 16 1.70 3.28 2.29
N ALA A 17 1.32 4.38 2.93
CA ALA A 17 1.72 4.67 4.31
C ALA A 17 0.79 3.90 5.26
N ALA A 18 1.08 2.61 5.45
CA ALA A 18 0.21 1.70 6.22
C ALA A 18 0.08 2.08 7.70
N LYS A 19 1.10 2.74 8.26
CA LYS A 19 1.17 3.09 9.67
C LYS A 19 1.92 4.39 9.87
N ILE A 20 1.44 5.19 10.83
CA ILE A 20 2.16 6.34 11.37
C ILE A 20 2.16 6.25 12.90
N SER A 21 3.26 6.66 13.53
CA SER A 21 3.38 6.69 14.97
C SER A 21 4.07 7.96 15.42
N PHE A 22 3.46 8.67 16.35
CA PHE A 22 3.93 9.96 16.83
C PHE A 22 3.42 10.23 18.25
N LYS A 23 3.96 11.26 18.90
CA LYS A 23 3.50 11.70 20.22
C LYS A 23 2.31 12.65 20.09
N SER A 24 1.23 12.40 20.83
CA SER A 24 0.10 13.31 20.94
C SER A 24 0.59 14.70 21.35
N PRO A 25 0.21 15.77 20.64
CA PRO A 25 0.61 17.12 21.02
C PRO A 25 -0.08 17.61 22.30
N LYS A 26 -1.16 16.93 22.73
CA LYS A 26 -1.90 17.29 23.95
C LYS A 26 -1.25 16.76 25.22
N ASP A 27 -0.92 15.46 25.22
CA ASP A 27 -0.55 14.74 26.45
C ASP A 27 0.80 14.01 26.34
N GLY A 28 1.48 14.10 25.20
CA GLY A 28 2.77 13.45 24.95
C GLY A 28 2.71 11.92 24.81
N THR A 29 1.52 11.33 24.90
CA THR A 29 1.28 9.89 24.77
C THR A 29 1.62 9.39 23.38
N GLY A 30 2.16 8.18 23.27
CA GLY A 30 2.42 7.55 21.97
C GLY A 30 1.11 7.15 21.31
N ILE A 31 0.84 7.69 20.12
CA ILE A 31 -0.31 7.32 19.29
C ILE A 31 0.22 6.58 18.06
N GLN A 32 -0.47 5.50 17.71
CA GLN A 32 -0.27 4.73 16.49
C GLN A 32 -1.58 4.73 15.71
N LEU A 33 -1.49 5.10 14.43
CA LEU A 33 -2.61 5.04 13.50
C LEU A 33 -2.23 4.11 12.36
N GLU A 34 -3.21 3.31 11.92
CA GLU A 34 -3.07 2.36 10.83
C GLU A 34 -4.12 2.63 9.76
N SER A 35 -3.75 2.34 8.52
CA SER A 35 -4.63 2.45 7.37
C SER A 35 -4.54 1.17 6.55
N THR A 36 -5.68 0.53 6.33
CA THR A 36 -5.77 -0.68 5.53
C THR A 36 -5.29 -0.41 4.11
N LEU A 37 -4.66 -1.41 3.48
CA LEU A 37 -4.24 -1.30 2.09
C LEU A 37 -5.45 -0.93 1.21
N PRO A 38 -5.40 0.14 0.41
CA PRO A 38 -6.56 0.52 -0.40
C PRO A 38 -6.91 -0.56 -1.45
N GLU A 39 -8.20 -0.65 -1.79
CA GLU A 39 -8.76 -1.70 -2.66
C GLU A 39 -8.01 -1.83 -4.00
N ASP A 40 -7.55 -0.71 -4.55
CA ASP A 40 -6.80 -0.68 -5.81
C ASP A 40 -5.45 -1.42 -5.72
N LEU A 41 -4.71 -1.26 -4.62
CA LEU A 41 -3.46 -1.97 -4.40
C LEU A 41 -3.69 -3.42 -3.95
N GLN A 42 -4.79 -3.72 -3.25
CA GLN A 42 -5.17 -5.11 -2.94
C GLN A 42 -5.40 -5.91 -4.23
N LYS A 43 -6.10 -5.33 -5.22
CA LYS A 43 -6.33 -5.97 -6.53
C LYS A 43 -5.02 -6.24 -7.27
N VAL A 44 -4.05 -5.32 -7.18
CA VAL A 44 -2.74 -5.50 -7.81
C VAL A 44 -1.99 -6.68 -7.19
N LEU A 45 -2.05 -6.85 -5.87
CA LEU A 45 -1.46 -8.02 -5.21
C LEU A 45 -2.14 -9.31 -5.65
N GLY A 46 -3.47 -9.34 -5.72
CA GLY A 46 -4.21 -10.52 -6.18
C GLY A 46 -3.83 -10.95 -7.61
N MET A 47 -3.55 -9.99 -8.51
CA MET A 47 -3.07 -10.30 -9.86
C MET A 47 -1.67 -10.95 -9.87
N LEU A 48 -0.82 -10.66 -8.88
CA LEU A 48 0.52 -11.21 -8.78
C LEU A 48 0.50 -12.61 -8.15
N ASP A 49 -0.33 -12.82 -7.12
CA ASP A 49 -0.46 -14.12 -6.46
C ASP A 49 -0.98 -15.20 -7.42
N GLU A 50 -1.95 -14.86 -8.29
CA GLU A 50 -2.42 -15.78 -9.33
C GLU A 50 -1.32 -16.20 -10.33
N VAL A 51 -0.21 -15.47 -10.43
CA VAL A 51 0.92 -15.82 -11.32
C VAL A 51 1.88 -16.80 -10.64
N ASP A 52 2.03 -16.75 -9.32
CA ASP A 52 2.95 -17.60 -8.54
C ASP A 52 2.43 -19.04 -8.41
N ASP A 53 1.10 -19.23 -8.30
CA ASP A 53 0.45 -20.55 -8.22
C ASP A 53 0.44 -21.35 -9.56
N ARG A 54 1.08 -20.83 -10.62
CA ARG A 54 1.11 -21.45 -11.96
C ARG A 54 2.43 -22.12 -12.33
N ASP A 55 3.38 -22.23 -11.39
CA ASP A 55 4.66 -22.92 -11.55
C ASP A 55 4.77 -24.24 -10.76
#